data_AF-A0A7G7MT42-F1
#
_entry.id   AF-A0A7G7MT42-F1
#
_cell.length_a   1.000
_cell.length_b   1.000
_cell.length_c   1.000
_cell.angle_alpha   90.00
_cell.angle_beta   90.00
_cell.angle_gamma   90.00
#
_symmetry.space_group_name_H-M   'P 1'
#
loop_
_entity.id
_entity.type
_entity.pdbx_description
1 polymer ?
#
loop_
_entity_poly.entity_id
_entity_poly.type
_entity_poly.pdbx_seq_one_letter_code
_entity_poly.pdbx_strand_id
1 'polypeptide(L)'
;MRSAVAGYVTALHRAYLAQADTFPPAVRGRMPLCAGGPLTVAAVGARNLHLLATREGLGPLRGQEVELPGSLPGLEWSLRFYDPVVTPSLGLVDEREGPAYGEVKHALGLTTVVYHVVAQPGSGLTAHHAGHIGSGLAAQHSSAARDFEAIRARVRGREHLLDELVGAASAGLPRAQALLARAIAPHNAGVAAAADAAVPDPDAIRRALLESVGGRRDWTPKAPPA
;
A
#
# COMPACT_ATOMS: atom_id res chain seq x y z
N MET A 1 -15.63 18.71 8.93
CA MET A 1 -14.85 17.88 7.97
C MET A 1 -13.62 17.25 8.61
N ARG A 2 -12.65 18.03 9.13
CA ARG A 2 -11.39 17.51 9.71
C ARG A 2 -11.59 16.41 10.77
N SER A 3 -12.52 16.60 11.72
CA SER A 3 -12.82 15.58 12.74
C SER A 3 -13.41 14.29 12.14
N ALA A 4 -14.19 14.38 11.06
CA ALA A 4 -14.72 13.21 10.38
C ALA A 4 -13.60 12.42 9.68
N VAL A 5 -12.66 13.12 9.03
CA VAL A 5 -11.47 12.49 8.43
C VAL A 5 -10.59 11.83 9.50
N ALA A 6 -10.35 12.51 10.62
CA ALA A 6 -9.59 11.95 11.74
C ALA A 6 -10.25 10.68 12.30
N GLY A 7 -11.58 10.70 12.49
CA GLY A 7 -12.35 9.53 12.90
C GLY A 7 -12.28 8.38 11.89
N TYR A 8 -12.36 8.69 10.59
CA TYR A 8 -12.23 7.71 9.50
C TYR A 8 -10.84 7.05 9.48
N VAL A 9 -9.76 7.84 9.54
CA VAL A 9 -8.38 7.32 9.60
C VAL A 9 -8.17 6.44 10.83
N THR A 10 -8.66 6.89 12.00
CA THR A 10 -8.59 6.10 13.24
C THR A 10 -9.33 4.77 13.11
N ALA A 11 -10.54 4.76 12.54
CA ALA A 11 -11.31 3.54 12.34
C ALA A 11 -10.64 2.59 11.34
N LEU A 12 -10.04 3.11 10.26
CA LEU A 12 -9.29 2.36 9.28
C LEU A 12 -8.07 1.69 9.92
N HIS A 13 -7.24 2.45 10.64
CA HIS A 13 -6.07 1.90 11.33
C HIS A 13 -6.45 0.88 12.40
N ARG A 14 -7.54 1.12 13.15
CA ARG A 14 -8.04 0.14 14.14
C ARG A 14 -8.42 -1.18 13.48
N ALA A 15 -9.17 -1.13 12.38
CA ALA A 15 -9.56 -2.34 11.64
C ALA A 15 -8.34 -3.04 11.03
N TYR A 16 -7.37 -2.28 10.52
CA TYR A 16 -6.12 -2.83 10.02
C TYR A 16 -5.36 -3.61 11.11
N LEU A 17 -5.16 -3.00 12.28
CA LEU A 17 -4.43 -3.62 13.39
C LEU A 17 -5.18 -4.84 13.94
N ALA A 18 -6.50 -4.75 14.10
CA ALA A 18 -7.32 -5.89 14.53
C ALA A 18 -7.22 -7.07 13.55
N GLN A 19 -7.24 -6.80 12.24
CA GLN A 19 -7.03 -7.84 11.23
C GLN A 19 -5.58 -8.36 11.27
N ALA A 20 -4.60 -7.48 11.46
CA ALA A 20 -3.19 -7.86 11.55
C ALA A 20 -2.93 -8.85 12.69
N ASP A 21 -3.59 -8.67 13.84
CA ASP A 21 -3.46 -9.53 15.03
C ASP A 21 -3.91 -10.98 14.79
N THR A 22 -4.67 -11.24 13.74
CA THR A 22 -5.06 -12.61 13.34
C THR A 22 -3.95 -13.38 12.61
N PHE A 23 -2.88 -12.70 12.18
CA PHE A 23 -1.78 -13.33 11.44
C PHE A 23 -0.60 -13.72 12.34
N PRO A 24 0.23 -14.71 11.92
CA PRO A 24 1.43 -15.08 12.65
C PRO A 24 2.41 -13.90 12.83
N PRO A 25 3.18 -13.84 13.94
CA PRO A 25 4.11 -12.74 14.21
C PRO A 25 5.11 -12.44 13.08
N ALA A 26 5.61 -13.47 12.40
CA ALA A 26 6.53 -13.31 11.26
C ALA A 26 5.89 -12.57 10.08
N VAL A 27 4.59 -12.80 9.81
CA VAL A 27 3.84 -12.08 8.77
C VAL A 27 3.53 -10.66 9.23
N ARG A 28 3.08 -10.51 10.48
CA ARG A 28 2.79 -9.19 11.08
C ARG A 28 3.99 -8.26 11.06
N GLY A 29 5.18 -8.76 11.39
CA GLY A 29 6.42 -7.97 11.35
C GLY A 29 6.79 -7.44 9.96
N ARG A 30 6.20 -7.99 8.89
CA ARG A 30 6.38 -7.53 7.51
C ARG A 30 5.24 -6.64 7.01
N MET A 31 4.18 -6.46 7.80
CA MET A 31 3.03 -5.63 7.43
C MET A 31 3.40 -4.14 7.61
N PRO A 32 3.26 -3.29 6.58
CA PRO A 32 3.77 -1.91 6.57
C PRO A 32 3.33 -1.01 7.74
N LEU A 33 2.08 -1.12 8.22
CA LEU A 33 1.61 -0.33 9.36
C LEU A 33 2.01 -0.92 10.72
N CYS A 34 2.47 -2.18 10.75
CA CYS A 34 2.99 -2.83 11.96
C CYS A 34 4.52 -2.69 12.10
N ALA A 35 5.21 -2.18 11.07
CA ALA A 35 6.67 -2.08 11.03
C ALA A 35 7.27 -1.00 11.96
N GLY A 36 6.43 -0.25 12.70
CA GLY A 36 6.87 0.83 13.60
C GLY A 36 7.39 2.08 12.86
N GLY A 37 7.81 3.09 13.62
CA GLY A 37 8.32 4.37 13.08
C GLY A 37 7.22 5.38 12.70
N PRO A 38 7.59 6.65 12.47
CA PRO A 38 6.63 7.72 12.22
C PRO A 38 5.83 7.46 10.95
N LEU A 39 4.52 7.73 11.03
CA LEU A 39 3.60 7.69 9.90
C LEU A 39 2.95 9.07 9.76
N THR A 40 2.86 9.56 8.54
CA THR A 40 2.05 10.74 8.23
C THR A 40 0.95 10.33 7.26
N VAL A 41 -0.29 10.71 7.58
CA VAL A 41 -1.43 10.57 6.69
C VAL A 41 -1.74 11.95 6.13
N ALA A 42 -1.56 12.12 4.82
CA ALA A 42 -1.99 13.32 4.10
C ALA A 42 -3.45 13.14 3.66
N ALA A 43 -4.34 13.98 4.20
CA ALA A 43 -5.70 14.15 3.74
C ALA A 43 -5.75 15.29 2.73
N VAL A 44 -5.89 14.93 1.45
CA VAL A 44 -5.76 15.86 0.34
C VAL A 44 -7.11 16.06 -0.32
N GLY A 45 -7.62 17.28 -0.24
CA GLY A 45 -8.79 17.72 -0.99
C GLY A 45 -8.38 18.19 -2.38
N ALA A 46 -8.72 17.41 -3.40
CA ALA A 46 -8.80 17.84 -4.78
C ALA A 46 -10.28 17.84 -5.20
N ARG A 47 -10.65 17.24 -6.34
CA ARG A 47 -12.06 16.94 -6.63
C ARG A 47 -12.55 15.80 -5.73
N ASN A 48 -11.68 14.83 -5.46
CA ASN A 48 -11.87 13.75 -4.51
C ASN A 48 -11.08 14.02 -3.22
N LEU A 49 -11.40 13.29 -2.15
CA LEU A 49 -10.57 13.25 -0.94
C LEU A 49 -9.61 12.05 -1.03
N HIS A 50 -8.31 12.33 -1.05
CA HIS A 50 -7.26 11.32 -1.03
C HIS A 50 -6.70 11.21 0.39
N LEU A 51 -6.57 9.98 0.87
CA LEU A 51 -5.86 9.66 2.10
C LEU A 51 -4.61 8.88 1.72
N LEU A 52 -3.45 9.53 1.85
CA LEU A 52 -2.16 8.94 1.52
C LEU A 52 -1.36 8.79 2.80
N ALA A 53 -1.10 7.56 3.22
CA ALA A 53 -0.16 7.33 4.31
C ALA A 53 1.25 7.18 3.76
N THR A 54 2.22 7.80 4.40
CA THR A 54 3.63 7.73 4.03
C THR A 54 4.51 7.73 5.28
N ARG A 55 5.75 7.28 5.11
CA ARG A 55 6.82 7.39 6.11
C ARG A 55 7.83 8.47 5.74
N GLU A 56 7.67 9.10 4.58
CA GLU A 56 8.49 10.25 4.19
C GLU A 56 8.17 11.45 5.08
N GLY A 57 9.21 12.19 5.45
CA GLY A 57 9.05 13.45 6.14
C GLY A 57 8.49 14.52 5.19
N LEU A 58 7.32 15.05 5.51
CA LEU A 58 6.71 16.18 4.77
C LEU A 58 7.30 17.55 5.16
N GLY A 59 8.39 17.57 5.93
CA GLY A 59 8.98 18.80 6.47
C GLY A 59 8.13 19.47 7.56
N PRO A 60 8.50 20.68 8.00
CA PRO A 60 7.73 21.45 8.96
C PRO A 60 6.43 21.97 8.33
N LEU A 61 5.41 22.19 9.16
CA LEU A 61 4.14 22.79 8.72
C LEU A 61 4.38 24.18 8.14
N ARG A 62 3.68 24.52 7.06
CA ARG A 62 3.77 25.83 6.40
C ARG A 62 2.39 26.47 6.24
N GLY A 63 2.34 27.80 6.33
CA GLY A 63 1.14 28.58 6.03
C GLY A 63 -0.08 28.13 6.82
N GLN A 64 -1.12 27.66 6.12
CA GLN A 64 -2.39 27.22 6.68
C GLN A 64 -2.48 25.70 6.92
N GLU A 65 -1.35 24.99 6.85
CA GLU A 65 -1.30 23.56 7.15
C GLU A 65 -1.80 23.28 8.58
N VAL A 66 -2.63 22.26 8.68
CA VAL A 66 -3.14 21.76 9.97
C VAL A 66 -2.65 20.33 10.15
N GLU A 67 -2.12 20.06 11.34
CA GLU A 67 -1.76 18.72 11.79
C GLU A 67 -2.63 18.31 12.98
N LEU A 68 -3.12 17.07 12.96
CA LEU A 68 -3.79 16.44 14.09
C LEU A 68 -3.04 15.16 14.45
N PRO A 69 -2.58 15.00 15.70
CA PRO A 69 -1.98 13.73 16.12
C PRO A 69 -3.05 12.65 16.22
N GLY A 70 -2.64 11.41 15.96
CA GLY A 70 -3.45 10.22 16.17
C GLY A 70 -2.60 9.07 16.67
N SER A 71 -3.21 8.20 17.46
CA SER A 71 -2.52 7.02 18.00
C SER A 71 -3.49 5.89 18.30
N LEU A 72 -2.96 4.68 18.19
CA LEU A 72 -3.52 3.42 18.65
C LEU A 72 -2.36 2.61 19.26
N PRO A 73 -2.63 1.59 20.08
CA PRO A 73 -1.57 0.72 20.58
C PRO A 73 -0.71 0.18 19.43
N GLY A 74 0.59 0.50 19.44
CA GLY A 74 1.56 0.07 18.43
C GLY A 74 1.59 0.89 17.12
N LEU A 75 0.80 1.95 17.00
CA LEU A 75 0.79 2.82 15.82
C LEU A 75 0.53 4.28 16.20
N GLU A 76 1.45 5.16 15.85
CA GLU A 76 1.31 6.61 15.98
C GLU A 76 1.36 7.25 14.59
N TRP A 77 0.59 8.31 14.39
CA TRP A 77 0.62 9.06 13.14
C TRP A 77 0.30 10.54 13.34
N SER A 78 0.73 11.34 12.37
CA SER A 78 0.24 12.70 12.18
C SER A 78 -0.71 12.74 10.98
N LEU A 79 -1.88 13.34 11.14
CA LEU A 79 -2.83 13.59 10.06
C LEU A 79 -2.68 15.04 9.61
N ARG A 80 -2.23 15.25 8.38
CA ARG A 80 -2.05 16.58 7.77
C ARG A 80 -3.07 16.84 6.67
N PHE A 81 -3.55 18.07 6.57
CA PHE A 81 -4.56 18.45 5.59
C PHE A 81 -3.96 19.33 4.50
N TYR A 82 -4.23 18.96 3.25
CA TYR A 82 -3.79 19.70 2.07
C TYR A 82 -4.99 19.96 1.14
N ASP A 83 -5.03 21.13 0.55
CA ASP A 83 -5.98 21.55 -0.46
C ASP A 83 -5.30 22.60 -1.37
N PRO A 84 -5.94 23.12 -2.42
CA PRO A 84 -5.32 24.12 -3.29
C PRO A 84 -4.95 25.44 -2.61
N VAL A 85 -5.43 25.73 -1.39
CA VAL A 85 -4.99 26.90 -0.62
C VAL A 85 -3.63 26.63 0.02
N VAL A 86 -3.43 25.41 0.53
CA VAL A 86 -2.16 24.97 1.13
C VAL A 86 -1.11 24.63 0.06
N THR A 87 -1.51 23.86 -0.96
CA THR A 87 -0.66 23.37 -2.04
C THR A 87 -1.31 23.72 -3.38
N PRO A 88 -1.03 24.90 -3.95
CA PRO A 88 -1.72 25.41 -5.15
C PRO A 88 -1.70 24.50 -6.38
N SER A 89 -0.65 23.68 -6.54
CA SER A 89 -0.56 22.70 -7.63
C SER A 89 -1.67 21.64 -7.58
N LEU A 90 -2.29 21.39 -6.43
CA LEU A 90 -3.47 20.52 -6.32
C LEU A 90 -4.68 21.05 -7.10
N GLY A 91 -4.76 22.37 -7.31
CA GLY A 91 -5.81 22.99 -8.13
C GLY A 91 -5.70 22.69 -9.62
N LEU A 92 -4.59 22.11 -10.07
CA LEU A 92 -4.33 21.75 -11.46
C LEU A 92 -4.57 20.26 -11.75
N VAL A 93 -4.81 19.46 -10.72
CA VAL A 93 -5.03 18.01 -10.86
C VAL A 93 -6.37 17.76 -11.54
N ASP A 94 -6.35 17.05 -12.67
CA ASP A 94 -7.55 16.74 -13.43
C ASP A 94 -8.14 15.39 -13.00
N GLU A 95 -9.27 15.45 -12.29
CA GLU A 95 -9.97 14.27 -11.80
C GLU A 95 -11.33 14.06 -12.47
N ARG A 96 -11.51 14.54 -13.70
CA ARG A 96 -12.79 14.44 -14.43
C ARG A 96 -13.20 12.98 -14.67
N GLU A 97 -12.25 12.16 -15.10
CA GLU A 97 -12.44 10.75 -15.43
C GLU A 97 -12.29 9.79 -14.23
N GLY A 98 -11.81 10.30 -13.08
CA GLY A 98 -11.60 9.51 -11.87
C GLY A 98 -10.47 10.06 -11.00
N PRO A 99 -10.15 9.37 -9.88
CA PRO A 99 -9.11 9.83 -8.97
C PRO A 99 -7.71 9.80 -9.59
N ALA A 100 -6.97 10.90 -9.49
CA ALA A 100 -5.65 11.07 -10.10
C ALA A 100 -4.52 10.85 -9.09
N TYR A 101 -4.40 9.63 -8.57
CA TYR A 101 -3.42 9.27 -7.53
C TYR A 101 -1.99 9.75 -7.81
N GLY A 102 -1.47 9.49 -9.02
CA GLY A 102 -0.11 9.83 -9.39
C GLY A 102 0.18 11.34 -9.33
N GLU A 103 -0.78 12.15 -9.79
CA GLU A 103 -0.69 13.62 -9.78
C GLU A 103 -0.79 14.18 -8.36
N VAL A 104 -1.72 13.68 -7.54
CA VAL A 104 -1.84 14.08 -6.13
C VAL A 104 -0.57 13.74 -5.36
N LYS A 105 -0.02 12.53 -5.56
CA LYS A 105 1.24 12.11 -4.94
C LYS A 105 2.39 13.04 -5.34
N HIS A 106 2.49 13.36 -6.64
CA HIS A 106 3.51 14.26 -7.17
C HIS A 106 3.38 15.69 -6.63
N ALA A 107 2.16 16.21 -6.52
CA ALA A 107 1.90 17.55 -5.99
C ALA A 107 2.35 17.72 -4.54
N LEU A 108 2.33 16.64 -3.75
CA LEU A 108 2.88 16.62 -2.38
C LEU A 108 4.39 16.32 -2.31
N GLY A 109 5.05 16.06 -3.44
CA GLY A 109 6.45 15.66 -3.47
C GLY A 109 6.72 14.27 -2.89
N LEU A 110 5.70 13.42 -2.82
CA LEU A 110 5.82 12.07 -2.27
C LEU A 110 6.36 11.09 -3.29
N THR A 111 7.29 10.24 -2.87
CA THR A 111 7.84 9.17 -3.71
C THR A 111 7.15 7.84 -3.42
N THR A 112 6.90 7.57 -2.15
CA THR A 112 6.40 6.32 -1.57
C THR A 112 5.14 6.57 -0.73
N VAL A 113 4.22 5.61 -0.78
CA VAL A 113 3.04 5.58 0.09
C VAL A 113 2.88 4.18 0.64
N VAL A 114 2.46 4.10 1.89
CA VAL A 114 2.08 2.86 2.57
C VAL A 114 0.70 2.40 2.12
N TYR A 115 -0.23 3.33 1.96
CA TYR A 115 -1.53 3.09 1.35
C TYR A 115 -2.07 4.36 0.73
N HIS A 116 -2.97 4.18 -0.24
CA HIS A 116 -3.78 5.24 -0.81
C HIS A 116 -5.25 4.80 -0.79
N VAL A 117 -6.11 5.65 -0.23
CA VAL A 117 -7.57 5.47 -0.21
C VAL A 117 -8.20 6.73 -0.78
N VAL A 118 -9.25 6.55 -1.59
CA VAL A 118 -10.03 7.67 -2.12
C VAL A 118 -11.44 7.60 -1.55
N ALA A 119 -11.89 8.71 -0.96
CA ALA A 119 -13.30 8.95 -0.67
C ALA A 119 -13.86 9.87 -1.75
N GLN A 120 -14.72 9.32 -2.62
CA GLN A 120 -15.39 10.11 -3.65
C GLN A 120 -16.40 11.07 -3.05
N PRO A 121 -16.71 12.21 -3.71
CA PRO A 121 -17.79 13.10 -3.31
C PRO A 121 -19.10 12.32 -3.09
N GLY A 122 -19.77 12.57 -1.96
CA GLY A 122 -21.00 11.85 -1.59
C GLY A 122 -20.78 10.49 -0.92
N SER A 123 -19.57 9.93 -0.93
CA SER A 123 -19.24 8.76 -0.10
C SER A 123 -19.14 9.18 1.37
N GLY A 124 -19.86 8.48 2.25
CA GLY A 124 -19.83 8.77 3.68
C GLY A 124 -18.49 8.38 4.31
N LEU A 125 -17.87 9.31 5.06
CA LEU A 125 -16.72 9.04 5.94
C LEU A 125 -17.17 8.32 7.21
N THR A 126 -17.71 7.11 7.07
CA THR A 126 -18.25 6.32 8.18
C THR A 126 -17.21 5.34 8.72
N ALA A 127 -17.32 5.02 10.02
CA ALA A 127 -16.48 4.01 10.65
C ALA A 127 -16.67 2.61 10.02
N HIS A 128 -17.89 2.29 9.58
CA HIS A 128 -18.17 1.02 8.89
C HIS A 128 -17.38 0.88 7.59
N HIS A 129 -17.41 1.93 6.75
CA HIS A 129 -16.67 1.93 5.50
C HIS A 129 -15.15 1.89 5.75
N ALA A 130 -14.65 2.70 6.69
CA ALA A 130 -13.25 2.66 7.12
C ALA A 130 -12.83 1.26 7.58
N GLY A 131 -13.72 0.54 8.26
CA GLY A 131 -13.52 -0.82 8.73
C GLY A 131 -13.19 -1.80 7.58
N HIS A 132 -14.04 -1.83 6.55
CA HIS A 132 -13.83 -2.69 5.37
C HIS A 132 -12.52 -2.38 4.64
N ILE A 133 -12.22 -1.10 4.45
CA ILE A 133 -10.97 -0.67 3.81
C ILE A 133 -9.76 -1.08 4.65
N GLY A 134 -9.81 -0.85 5.96
CA GLY A 134 -8.73 -1.22 6.89
C GLY A 134 -8.44 -2.71 6.90
N SER A 135 -9.47 -3.56 6.99
CA SER A 135 -9.31 -5.01 6.93
C SER A 135 -8.83 -5.49 5.56
N GLY A 136 -9.32 -4.86 4.47
CA GLY A 136 -8.88 -5.17 3.10
C GLY A 136 -7.39 -4.86 2.89
N LEU A 137 -6.93 -3.70 3.36
CA LEU A 137 -5.51 -3.32 3.33
C LEU A 137 -4.64 -4.31 4.13
N ALA A 138 -5.10 -4.75 5.31
CA ALA A 138 -4.37 -5.75 6.09
C ALA A 138 -4.30 -7.11 5.37
N ALA A 139 -5.39 -7.53 4.73
CA ALA A 139 -5.41 -8.74 3.90
C ALA A 139 -4.45 -8.64 2.71
N GLN A 140 -4.42 -7.50 2.02
CA GLN A 140 -3.48 -7.26 0.91
C GLN A 140 -2.03 -7.29 1.37
N HIS A 141 -1.69 -6.55 2.43
CA HIS A 141 -0.32 -6.50 2.98
C HIS A 141 0.15 -7.87 3.50
N SER A 142 -0.70 -8.62 4.19
CA SER A 142 -0.37 -9.97 4.63
C SER A 142 -0.24 -10.97 3.47
N SER A 143 -1.01 -10.80 2.39
CA SER A 143 -0.87 -11.59 1.17
C SER A 143 0.50 -11.35 0.53
N ALA A 144 0.88 -10.09 0.36
CA ALA A 144 2.18 -9.73 -0.21
C ALA A 144 3.35 -10.29 0.62
N ALA A 145 3.29 -10.15 1.95
CA ALA A 145 4.31 -10.71 2.84
C ALA A 145 4.46 -12.24 2.69
N ARG A 146 3.33 -12.96 2.65
CA ARG A 146 3.33 -14.43 2.45
C ARG A 146 3.83 -14.83 1.07
N ASP A 147 3.50 -14.05 0.02
CA ASP A 147 3.99 -14.30 -1.34
C ASP A 147 5.51 -14.19 -1.41
N PHE A 148 6.09 -13.15 -0.81
CA PHE A 148 7.54 -12.98 -0.80
C PHE A 148 8.25 -14.11 -0.04
N GLU A 149 7.73 -14.54 1.11
CA GLU A 149 8.28 -15.70 1.83
C GLU A 149 8.16 -17.00 1.01
N ALA A 150 7.02 -17.19 0.33
CA ALA A 150 6.81 -18.34 -0.55
C ALA A 150 7.77 -18.33 -1.75
N ILE A 151 8.02 -17.17 -2.36
CA ILE A 151 9.00 -17.02 -3.44
C ILE A 151 10.40 -17.30 -2.89
N ARG A 152 10.76 -16.74 -1.73
CA ARG A 152 12.09 -16.91 -1.08
C ARG A 152 12.47 -18.36 -0.90
N ALA A 153 11.53 -19.18 -0.42
CA ALA A 153 11.76 -20.60 -0.19
C ALA A 153 12.07 -21.39 -1.48
N ARG A 154 11.80 -20.82 -2.67
CA ARG A 154 11.84 -21.51 -3.96
C ARG A 154 12.87 -20.94 -4.95
N VAL A 155 13.41 -19.75 -4.70
CA VAL A 155 14.40 -19.08 -5.57
C VAL A 155 15.84 -19.28 -5.10
N ARG A 156 16.26 -20.55 -4.93
CA ARG A 156 17.59 -20.89 -4.42
C ARG A 156 18.72 -20.30 -5.28
N GLY A 157 19.68 -19.64 -4.63
CA GLY A 157 20.79 -18.94 -5.29
C GLY A 157 20.44 -17.57 -5.88
N ARG A 158 19.20 -17.11 -5.75
CA ARG A 158 18.70 -15.81 -6.21
C ARG A 158 18.01 -15.02 -5.09
N GLU A 159 18.24 -15.41 -3.83
CA GLU A 159 17.62 -14.81 -2.65
C GLU A 159 17.94 -13.31 -2.53
N HIS A 160 19.16 -12.90 -2.90
CA HIS A 160 19.55 -11.50 -2.93
C HIS A 160 18.69 -10.66 -3.91
N LEU A 161 18.33 -11.20 -5.09
CA LEU A 161 17.44 -10.51 -6.03
C LEU A 161 16.04 -10.36 -5.45
N LEU A 162 15.60 -11.34 -4.67
CA LEU A 162 14.32 -11.26 -3.97
C LEU A 162 14.37 -10.23 -2.82
N ASP A 163 15.48 -10.14 -2.09
CA ASP A 163 15.67 -9.11 -1.07
C ASP A 163 15.59 -7.70 -1.69
N GLU A 164 16.25 -7.49 -2.83
CA GLU A 164 16.11 -6.27 -3.62
C GLU A 164 14.67 -6.05 -4.11
N LEU A 165 13.97 -7.11 -4.53
CA LEU A 165 12.58 -7.01 -4.98
C LEU A 165 11.65 -6.56 -3.85
N VAL A 166 11.85 -7.08 -2.63
CA VAL A 166 11.11 -6.66 -1.44
C VAL A 166 11.41 -5.20 -1.08
N GLY A 167 12.67 -4.78 -1.22
CA GLY A 167 13.08 -3.37 -1.07
C GLY A 167 12.38 -2.47 -2.08
N ALA A 168 12.40 -2.84 -3.37
CA ALA A 168 11.73 -2.11 -4.44
C ALA A 168 10.21 -2.05 -4.26
N ALA A 169 9.59 -3.12 -3.74
CA ALA A 169 8.17 -3.14 -3.39
C ALA A 169 7.86 -2.16 -2.25
N SER A 170 8.68 -2.17 -1.20
CA SER A 170 8.53 -1.25 -0.06
C SER A 170 8.76 0.21 -0.45
N ALA A 171 9.66 0.46 -1.41
CA ALA A 171 9.95 1.78 -1.95
C ALA A 171 8.98 2.22 -3.07
N GLY A 172 7.95 1.43 -3.40
CA GLY A 172 6.99 1.80 -4.44
C GLY A 172 7.60 1.98 -5.83
N LEU A 173 8.59 1.15 -6.19
CA LEU A 173 9.34 1.22 -7.46
C LEU A 173 8.88 0.11 -8.44
N PRO A 174 7.73 0.26 -9.13
CA PRO A 174 7.14 -0.81 -9.97
C PRO A 174 8.06 -1.25 -11.11
N ARG A 175 8.82 -0.32 -11.70
CA ARG A 175 9.80 -0.65 -12.75
C ARG A 175 10.97 -1.46 -12.22
N ALA A 176 11.49 -1.14 -11.04
CA ALA A 176 12.54 -1.94 -10.41
C ALA A 176 12.02 -3.34 -10.07
N GLN A 177 10.79 -3.45 -9.57
CA GLN A 177 10.14 -4.73 -9.32
C GLN A 177 10.04 -5.59 -10.59
N ALA A 178 9.65 -4.99 -11.73
CA ALA A 178 9.58 -5.66 -13.03
C ALA A 178 10.95 -6.22 -13.47
N LEU A 179 12.01 -5.40 -13.38
CA LEU A 179 13.37 -5.79 -13.75
C LEU A 179 13.93 -6.90 -12.84
N LEU A 180 13.68 -6.81 -11.53
CA LEU A 180 14.11 -7.81 -10.55
C LEU A 180 13.35 -9.12 -10.74
N ALA A 181 12.04 -9.08 -11.01
CA ALA A 181 11.26 -10.27 -11.32
C ALA A 181 11.78 -10.97 -12.59
N ARG A 182 12.11 -10.21 -13.64
CA ARG A 182 12.78 -10.73 -14.85
C ARG A 182 14.12 -11.38 -14.54
N ALA A 183 14.92 -10.81 -13.64
CA ALA A 183 16.19 -11.39 -13.23
C ALA A 183 16.01 -12.70 -12.42
N ILE A 184 14.96 -12.77 -11.60
CA ILE A 184 14.63 -13.97 -10.82
C ILE A 184 14.07 -15.10 -11.70
N ALA A 185 13.28 -14.78 -12.73
CA ALA A 185 12.64 -15.76 -13.62
C ALA A 185 12.81 -15.40 -15.12
N PRO A 186 14.04 -15.45 -15.67
CA PRO A 186 14.37 -14.88 -16.98
C PRO A 186 13.72 -15.58 -18.17
N HIS A 187 13.27 -16.81 -18.01
CA HIS A 187 12.67 -17.62 -19.07
C HIS A 187 11.16 -17.81 -18.90
N ASN A 188 10.53 -17.17 -17.91
CA ASN A 188 9.10 -17.31 -17.70
C ASN A 188 8.32 -16.26 -18.50
N ALA A 189 7.47 -16.71 -19.43
CA ALA A 189 6.69 -15.83 -20.29
C ALA A 189 5.65 -14.99 -19.52
N GLY A 190 5.05 -15.53 -18.44
CA GLY A 190 4.10 -14.79 -17.62
C GLY A 190 4.75 -13.63 -16.87
N VAL A 191 5.94 -13.87 -16.30
CA VAL A 191 6.75 -12.82 -15.67
C VAL A 191 7.18 -11.77 -16.69
N ALA A 192 7.60 -12.18 -17.89
CA ALA A 192 7.95 -11.25 -18.96
C ALA A 192 6.75 -10.36 -19.35
N ALA A 193 5.59 -10.96 -19.60
CA ALA A 193 4.37 -10.22 -19.95
C ALA A 193 3.96 -9.21 -18.87
N ALA A 194 4.02 -9.60 -17.58
CA ALA A 194 3.71 -8.70 -16.47
C ALA A 194 4.74 -7.55 -16.33
N ALA A 195 6.02 -7.84 -16.56
CA ALA A 195 7.11 -6.87 -16.45
C ALA A 195 7.13 -5.86 -17.62
N ASP A 196 6.79 -6.31 -18.83
CA ASP A 196 6.86 -5.52 -20.06
C ASP A 196 5.61 -4.64 -20.27
N ALA A 197 4.64 -4.68 -19.33
CA ALA A 197 3.49 -3.80 -19.34
C ALA A 197 3.90 -2.31 -19.38
N ALA A 198 3.11 -1.52 -20.12
CA ALA A 198 3.34 -0.07 -20.25
C ALA A 198 3.35 0.64 -18.88
N VAL A 199 2.49 0.20 -17.97
CA VAL A 199 2.50 0.58 -16.55
C VAL A 199 2.53 -0.72 -15.74
N PRO A 200 3.71 -1.14 -15.22
CA PRO A 200 3.81 -2.40 -14.50
C PRO A 200 3.02 -2.36 -13.21
N ASP A 201 2.15 -3.36 -13.02
CA ASP A 201 1.39 -3.56 -11.79
C ASP A 201 2.19 -4.45 -10.82
N PRO A 202 2.61 -3.93 -9.65
CA PRO A 202 3.29 -4.68 -8.60
C PRO A 202 2.58 -5.99 -8.20
N ASP A 203 1.25 -5.99 -8.13
CA ASP A 203 0.48 -7.16 -7.71
C ASP A 203 0.47 -8.23 -8.81
N ALA A 204 0.33 -7.83 -10.07
CA ALA A 204 0.47 -8.73 -11.21
C ALA A 204 1.87 -9.33 -11.33
N ILE A 205 2.93 -8.51 -11.18
CA ILE A 205 4.32 -8.98 -11.20
C ILE A 205 4.57 -10.01 -10.10
N ARG A 206 4.17 -9.71 -8.86
CA ARG A 206 4.35 -10.62 -7.73
C ARG A 206 3.60 -11.94 -7.94
N ARG A 207 2.37 -11.88 -8.45
CA ARG A 207 1.57 -13.07 -8.74
C ARG A 207 2.21 -13.94 -9.83
N ALA A 208 2.61 -13.34 -10.95
CA ALA A 208 3.29 -14.05 -12.04
C ALA A 208 4.60 -14.69 -11.56
N LEU A 209 5.37 -13.97 -10.72
CA LEU A 209 6.60 -14.51 -10.14
C LEU A 209 6.32 -15.69 -9.20
N LEU A 210 5.33 -15.57 -8.32
CA LEU A 210 4.92 -16.65 -7.43
C LEU A 210 4.46 -17.90 -8.21
N GLU A 211 3.67 -17.72 -9.26
CA GLU A 211 3.25 -18.81 -10.15
C GLU A 211 4.45 -19.46 -10.84
N SER A 212 5.41 -18.66 -11.32
CA SER A 212 6.60 -19.15 -12.02
C SER A 212 7.47 -20.09 -11.17
N VAL A 213 7.44 -19.93 -9.84
CA VAL A 213 8.20 -20.76 -8.90
C VAL A 213 7.38 -21.92 -8.32
N GLY A 214 6.13 -22.12 -8.76
CA GLY A 214 5.28 -23.24 -8.35
C GLY A 214 4.14 -22.88 -7.40
N GLY A 215 3.77 -21.60 -7.30
CA GLY A 215 2.57 -21.11 -6.61
C GLY A 215 2.57 -21.28 -5.08
N ARG A 216 1.43 -20.93 -4.46
CA ARG A 216 1.14 -21.33 -3.08
C ARG A 216 0.73 -22.80 -3.10
N ARG A 217 1.51 -23.66 -2.42
CA ARG A 217 1.07 -25.03 -2.13
C ARG A 217 0.20 -24.96 -0.88
N ASP A 218 -1.04 -24.54 -1.06
CA ASP A 218 -2.05 -24.84 -0.05
C ASP A 218 -2.32 -26.35 -0.12
N TRP A 219 -2.38 -27.00 1.03
CA TRP A 219 -2.73 -28.41 1.11
C TRP A 219 -4.13 -28.62 0.54
N THR A 220 -4.25 -29.40 -0.53
CA THR A 220 -5.54 -29.86 -1.05
C THR A 220 -5.89 -31.20 -0.41
N PRO A 221 -6.99 -31.30 0.36
CA PRO A 221 -7.45 -32.59 0.87
C PRO A 221 -7.72 -33.52 -0.31
N LYS A 222 -7.20 -34.75 -0.24
CA LYS A 222 -7.53 -35.81 -1.20
C LYS A 222 -9.02 -36.09 -1.09
N ALA A 223 -9.76 -36.04 -2.19
CA ALA A 223 -11.17 -36.41 -2.20
C ALA A 223 -11.33 -37.83 -1.61
N PRO A 224 -12.36 -38.08 -0.76
CA PRO A 224 -12.60 -39.41 -0.23
C PRO A 224 -12.86 -40.38 -1.39
N PRO A 225 -12.40 -41.64 -1.28
CA PRO A 225 -12.70 -42.65 -2.29
C PRO A 225 -14.22 -42.82 -2.43
N ALA A 226 -14.66 -42.95 -3.68
CA ALA A 226 -16.07 -43.15 -4.06
C ALA A 226 -16.60 -44.50 -3.58
#